data_AF-A0A4Q2A5F8-F1
#
_entry.id   AF-A0A4Q2A5F8-F1
#
_cell.length_a   1.000
_cell.length_b   1.000
_cell.length_c   1.000
_cell.angle_alpha   90.00
_cell.angle_beta   90.00
_cell.angle_gamma   90.00
#
_symmetry.space_group_name_H-M   'P 1'
#
loop_
_entity.id
_entity.type
_entity.pdbx_description
1 polymer ?
#
loop_
_entity_poly.entity_id
_entity_poly.type
_entity_poly.pdbx_seq_one_letter_code
_entity_poly.pdbx_strand_id
1 'polypeptide(L)'
;MKFCKKNGETGTILTNLAKVYYEMGENDRGFSTLERGLNQDPNQENGFTWYLSIIKEKFGESTVNDRIEEFAKLENAWRPQLMYGAYHIRSGNKQEGLEIFTRIIDKGIINEESLQIITGVLGEASMFEEALELTESIYRINNHGVPAGYNLLRIYESTQRYQSAIHLIDEMLQSGRVDIYQPLREYREKLERLLKK
;
A
#
# COMPACT_ATOMS: atom_id res chain seq x y z
N MET A 1 -25.76 -17.96 12.47
CA MET A 1 -26.63 -17.53 11.34
C MET A 1 -27.69 -16.46 11.65
N LYS A 2 -28.13 -16.24 12.91
CA LYS A 2 -29.17 -15.21 13.24
C LYS A 2 -28.70 -13.75 13.13
N PHE A 3 -27.39 -13.49 13.19
CA PHE A 3 -26.82 -12.13 13.15
C PHE A 3 -26.80 -11.53 11.71
N CYS A 4 -26.36 -12.30 10.70
CA CYS A 4 -26.31 -11.84 9.31
C CYS A 4 -27.69 -11.51 8.73
N LYS A 5 -28.73 -12.26 9.13
CA LYS A 5 -30.13 -12.00 8.71
C LYS A 5 -30.71 -10.68 9.23
N LYS A 6 -30.11 -10.07 10.27
CA LYS A 6 -30.66 -8.87 10.93
C LYS A 6 -29.94 -7.58 10.54
N ASN A 7 -28.66 -7.65 10.13
CA ASN A 7 -27.81 -6.47 9.90
C ASN A 7 -27.34 -6.31 8.44
N GLY A 8 -27.75 -7.20 7.53
CA GLY A 8 -27.17 -7.29 6.19
C GLY A 8 -25.81 -8.01 6.22
N GLU A 9 -25.50 -8.78 5.18
CA GLU A 9 -24.16 -9.32 5.01
C GLU A 9 -23.24 -8.19 4.56
N THR A 10 -22.24 -7.83 5.38
CA THR A 10 -21.16 -6.92 4.98
C THR A 10 -19.90 -7.72 4.66
N GLY A 11 -19.01 -7.13 3.87
CA GLY A 11 -17.73 -7.76 3.52
C GLY A 11 -16.95 -8.23 4.76
N THR A 12 -16.87 -7.41 5.81
CA THR A 12 -16.21 -7.78 7.07
C THR A 12 -16.88 -8.93 7.80
N ILE A 13 -18.21 -8.98 7.84
CA ILE A 13 -18.95 -10.09 8.47
C ILE A 13 -18.67 -11.39 7.73
N LEU A 14 -18.66 -11.35 6.39
CA LEU A 14 -18.36 -12.51 5.55
C LEU A 14 -16.90 -12.97 5.72
N THR A 15 -15.93 -12.06 5.74
CA THR A 15 -14.52 -12.38 6.02
C THR A 15 -14.36 -13.05 7.39
N ASN A 16 -15.03 -12.56 8.43
CA ASN A 16 -14.97 -13.18 9.75
C ASN A 16 -15.69 -14.53 9.81
N LEU A 17 -16.81 -14.69 9.10
CA LEU A 17 -17.51 -15.97 8.98
C LEU A 17 -16.65 -17.00 8.23
N ALA A 18 -15.91 -16.57 7.19
CA ALA A 18 -14.96 -17.42 6.50
C ALA A 18 -13.92 -17.99 7.46
N LYS A 19 -13.34 -17.16 8.34
CA LYS A 19 -12.40 -17.63 9.39
C LYS A 19 -13.01 -18.73 10.25
N VAL A 20 -14.26 -18.57 10.68
CA VAL A 20 -14.97 -19.60 11.46
C VAL A 20 -15.11 -20.91 10.67
N TYR A 21 -15.44 -20.87 9.38
CA TYR A 21 -15.51 -22.08 8.57
C TYR A 21 -14.16 -22.77 8.41
N TYR A 22 -13.06 -22.02 8.26
CA TYR A 22 -11.71 -22.60 8.24
C TYR A 22 -11.34 -23.26 9.57
N GLU A 23 -11.66 -22.64 10.72
CA GLU A 23 -11.46 -23.25 12.05
C GLU A 23 -12.29 -24.53 12.25
N MET A 24 -13.44 -24.63 11.57
CA MET A 24 -14.28 -25.83 11.56
C MET A 24 -13.82 -26.91 10.57
N GLY A 25 -12.76 -26.66 9.79
CA GLY A 25 -12.31 -27.54 8.70
C GLY A 25 -13.17 -27.51 7.45
N GLU A 26 -14.17 -26.63 7.37
CA GLU A 26 -15.04 -26.42 6.20
C GLU A 26 -14.35 -25.51 5.16
N ASN A 27 -13.15 -25.88 4.72
CA ASN A 27 -12.25 -25.01 3.96
C ASN A 27 -12.85 -24.48 2.63
N ASP A 28 -13.57 -25.30 1.87
CA ASP A 28 -14.18 -24.85 0.60
C ASP A 28 -15.29 -23.82 0.84
N ARG A 29 -16.06 -24.01 1.91
CA ARG A 29 -17.09 -23.06 2.33
C ARG A 29 -16.47 -21.78 2.88
N GLY A 30 -15.38 -21.90 3.65
CA GLY A 30 -14.59 -20.78 4.11
C GLY A 30 -14.07 -19.95 2.95
N PHE A 31 -13.46 -20.59 1.96
CA PHE A 31 -12.93 -19.93 0.77
C PHE A 31 -14.01 -19.18 -0.02
N SER A 32 -15.12 -19.85 -0.35
CA SER A 32 -16.25 -19.21 -1.05
C SER A 32 -16.85 -18.04 -0.26
N THR A 33 -16.89 -18.15 1.07
CA THR A 33 -17.39 -17.07 1.95
C THR A 33 -16.44 -15.88 1.97
N LEU A 34 -15.12 -16.12 1.98
CA LEU A 34 -14.10 -15.07 1.92
C LEU A 34 -14.16 -14.31 0.60
N GLU A 35 -14.25 -15.03 -0.53
CA GLU A 35 -14.35 -14.43 -1.85
C GLU A 35 -15.60 -13.55 -1.98
N ARG A 36 -16.75 -14.00 -1.46
CA ARG A 36 -17.96 -13.18 -1.38
C ARG A 36 -17.76 -11.93 -0.52
N GLY A 37 -17.06 -12.04 0.60
CA GLY A 37 -16.74 -10.90 1.47
C GLY A 37 -15.89 -9.85 0.77
N LEU A 38 -14.89 -10.29 0.02
CA LEU A 38 -14.00 -9.40 -0.74
C LEU A 38 -14.66 -8.80 -1.97
N ASN A 39 -15.62 -9.50 -2.61
CA ASN A 39 -16.41 -8.91 -3.69
C ASN A 39 -17.30 -7.75 -3.20
N GLN A 40 -17.68 -7.74 -1.92
CA GLN A 40 -18.43 -6.64 -1.31
C GLN A 40 -17.54 -5.50 -0.80
N ASP A 41 -16.40 -5.85 -0.19
CA ASP A 41 -15.42 -4.89 0.30
C ASP A 41 -14.00 -5.39 -0.02
N PRO A 42 -13.46 -5.01 -1.19
CA PRO A 42 -12.15 -5.46 -1.66
C PRO A 42 -10.98 -4.80 -0.92
N ASN A 43 -11.24 -3.79 -0.08
CA ASN A 43 -10.18 -2.99 0.54
C ASN A 43 -9.81 -3.47 1.95
N GLN A 44 -10.35 -4.61 2.38
CA GLN A 44 -10.03 -5.24 3.66
C GLN A 44 -8.60 -5.81 3.63
N GLU A 45 -7.66 -5.15 4.32
CA GLU A 45 -6.24 -5.58 4.40
C GLU A 45 -6.10 -7.06 4.76
N ASN A 46 -6.59 -7.43 5.95
CA ASN A 46 -6.45 -8.78 6.46
C ASN A 46 -7.19 -9.82 5.61
N GLY A 47 -8.34 -9.45 5.04
CA GLY A 47 -9.12 -10.34 4.20
C GLY A 47 -8.43 -10.61 2.87
N PHE A 48 -7.96 -9.56 2.20
CA PHE A 48 -7.35 -9.67 0.89
C PHE A 48 -5.98 -10.36 0.95
N THR A 49 -5.13 -10.01 1.92
CA THR A 49 -3.83 -10.68 2.16
C THR A 49 -4.00 -12.17 2.46
N TRP A 50 -5.01 -12.52 3.27
CA TRP A 50 -5.31 -13.92 3.57
C TRP A 50 -5.81 -14.68 2.33
N TYR A 51 -6.70 -14.07 1.55
CA TYR A 51 -7.18 -14.64 0.29
C TYR A 51 -6.02 -14.93 -0.68
N LEU A 52 -5.12 -13.97 -0.90
CA LEU A 52 -3.97 -14.17 -1.80
C LEU A 52 -3.03 -15.27 -1.30
N SER A 53 -2.87 -15.42 0.02
CA SER A 53 -2.09 -16.51 0.60
C SER A 53 -2.73 -17.89 0.32
N ILE A 54 -4.06 -18.00 0.42
CA ILE A 54 -4.79 -19.21 0.05
C ILE A 54 -4.66 -19.51 -1.45
N ILE A 55 -4.77 -18.48 -2.30
CA ILE A 55 -4.62 -18.64 -3.76
C ILE A 55 -3.22 -19.16 -4.09
N LYS A 56 -2.18 -18.58 -3.48
CA LYS A 56 -0.79 -19.00 -3.65
C LYS A 56 -0.59 -20.46 -3.23
N GLU A 57 -1.12 -20.85 -2.08
CA GLU A 57 -1.00 -22.22 -1.56
C GLU A 57 -1.73 -23.24 -2.45
N LYS A 58 -2.95 -22.93 -2.89
CA LYS A 58 -3.79 -23.85 -3.66
C LYS A 58 -3.44 -23.92 -5.15
N PHE A 59 -3.05 -22.79 -5.75
CA PHE A 59 -2.96 -22.62 -7.20
C PHE A 59 -1.61 -22.05 -7.68
N GLY A 60 -0.66 -21.82 -6.78
CA GLY A 60 0.68 -21.33 -7.10
C GLY A 60 0.76 -19.81 -7.31
N GLU A 61 2.00 -19.31 -7.37
CA GLU A 61 2.32 -17.88 -7.45
C GLU A 61 1.74 -17.21 -8.70
N SER A 62 1.73 -17.90 -9.85
CA SER A 62 1.26 -17.33 -11.11
C SER A 62 -0.21 -16.89 -11.03
N THR A 63 -1.04 -17.67 -10.33
CA THR A 63 -2.49 -17.43 -10.21
C THR A 63 -2.80 -16.24 -9.30
N VAL A 64 -1.89 -15.85 -8.42
CA VAL A 64 -2.08 -14.72 -7.50
C VAL A 64 -2.35 -13.43 -8.29
N ASN A 65 -1.61 -13.21 -9.36
CA ASN A 65 -1.71 -11.97 -10.15
C ASN A 65 -3.00 -11.92 -10.97
N ASP A 66 -3.43 -13.05 -11.53
CA ASP A 66 -4.73 -13.15 -12.22
C ASP A 66 -5.87 -12.75 -11.28
N ARG A 67 -5.82 -13.23 -10.02
CA ARG A 67 -6.81 -12.86 -9.00
C ARG A 67 -6.72 -11.39 -8.60
N ILE A 68 -5.52 -10.84 -8.42
CA ILE A 68 -5.35 -9.42 -8.12
C ILE A 68 -5.96 -8.57 -9.26
N GLU A 69 -5.72 -8.93 -10.52
CA GLU A 69 -6.30 -8.25 -11.67
C GLU A 69 -7.83 -8.29 -11.67
N GLU A 70 -8.42 -9.47 -11.42
CA GLU A 70 -9.87 -9.63 -11.32
C GLU A 70 -10.47 -8.71 -10.24
N PHE A 71 -9.89 -8.69 -9.04
CA PHE A 71 -10.34 -7.81 -7.96
C PHE A 71 -10.10 -6.34 -8.26
N ALA A 72 -9.03 -5.98 -8.98
CA ALA A 72 -8.73 -4.59 -9.35
C ALA A 72 -9.76 -3.98 -10.32
N LYS A 73 -10.54 -4.82 -11.02
CA LYS A 73 -11.64 -4.40 -11.90
C LYS A 73 -12.92 -4.04 -11.13
N LEU A 74 -13.02 -4.40 -9.85
CA LEU A 74 -14.19 -4.05 -9.02
C LEU A 74 -14.26 -2.54 -8.77
N GLU A 75 -15.48 -2.05 -8.60
CA GLU A 75 -15.72 -0.67 -8.22
C GLU A 75 -15.13 -0.38 -6.83
N ASN A 76 -14.51 0.79 -6.66
CA ASN A 76 -13.88 1.22 -5.41
C ASN A 76 -12.77 0.30 -4.85
N ALA A 77 -12.20 -0.61 -5.66
CA ALA A 77 -11.15 -1.56 -5.25
C ALA A 77 -9.73 -0.98 -5.29
N TRP A 78 -9.49 0.08 -4.51
CA TRP A 78 -8.20 0.76 -4.52
C TRP A 78 -7.05 -0.13 -4.03
N ARG A 79 -7.27 -1.03 -3.07
CA ARG A 79 -6.20 -1.89 -2.55
C ARG A 79 -5.80 -2.97 -3.59
N PRO A 80 -6.72 -3.70 -4.22
CA PRO A 80 -6.35 -4.57 -5.34
C PRO A 80 -5.70 -3.81 -6.50
N GLN A 81 -6.19 -2.61 -6.84
CA GLN A 81 -5.56 -1.76 -7.86
C GLN A 81 -4.11 -1.40 -7.48
N LEU A 82 -3.87 -1.02 -6.24
CA LEU A 82 -2.55 -0.71 -5.71
C LEU A 82 -1.60 -1.93 -5.80
N MET A 83 -2.08 -3.13 -5.43
CA MET A 83 -1.30 -4.36 -5.56
C MET A 83 -1.04 -4.72 -7.03
N TYR A 84 -2.00 -4.47 -7.92
CA TYR A 84 -1.86 -4.70 -9.35
C TYR A 84 -0.81 -3.78 -9.98
N GLY A 85 -0.85 -2.48 -9.64
CA GLY A 85 0.18 -1.53 -10.05
C GLY A 85 1.57 -1.93 -9.55
N ALA A 86 1.68 -2.34 -8.28
CA ALA A 86 2.94 -2.82 -7.70
C ALA A 86 3.48 -4.06 -8.41
N TYR A 87 2.61 -4.99 -8.80
CA TYR A 87 2.98 -6.16 -9.59
C TYR A 87 3.55 -5.77 -10.97
N HIS A 88 2.90 -4.85 -11.68
CA HIS A 88 3.36 -4.36 -12.97
C HIS A 88 4.75 -3.73 -12.89
N ILE A 89 4.98 -2.83 -11.92
CA ILE A 89 6.31 -2.23 -11.71
C ILE A 89 7.38 -3.31 -11.47
N ARG A 90 7.11 -4.26 -10.56
CA ARG A 90 8.08 -5.33 -10.21
C ARG A 90 8.34 -6.31 -11.35
N SER A 91 7.38 -6.46 -12.26
CA SER A 91 7.51 -7.32 -13.44
C SER A 91 8.16 -6.61 -14.64
N GLY A 92 8.55 -5.35 -14.49
CA GLY A 92 9.17 -4.54 -15.54
C GLY A 92 8.19 -3.77 -16.44
N ASN A 93 6.88 -3.93 -16.23
CA ASN A 93 5.82 -3.20 -16.92
C ASN A 93 5.63 -1.83 -16.24
N LYS A 94 6.68 -1.01 -16.32
CA LYS A 94 6.79 0.24 -15.54
C LYS A 94 5.70 1.24 -15.90
N GLN A 95 5.37 1.37 -17.17
CA GLN A 95 4.40 2.35 -17.65
C GLN A 95 2.99 2.02 -17.16
N GLU A 96 2.58 0.76 -17.28
CA GLU A 96 1.29 0.26 -16.83
C GLU A 96 1.12 0.43 -15.31
N GLY A 97 2.18 0.11 -14.54
CA GLY A 97 2.16 0.29 -13.09
C GLY A 97 2.04 1.76 -12.68
N LEU A 98 2.73 2.68 -13.37
CA LEU A 98 2.60 4.12 -13.15
C LEU A 98 1.19 4.62 -13.46
N GLU A 99 0.62 4.23 -14.60
CA GLU A 99 -0.75 4.64 -14.97
C GLU A 99 -1.79 4.21 -13.93
N ILE A 100 -1.61 3.04 -13.33
CA ILE A 100 -2.46 2.57 -12.23
C ILE A 100 -2.29 3.46 -11.00
N PHE A 101 -1.05 3.74 -10.57
CA PHE A 101 -0.78 4.60 -9.41
C PHE A 101 -1.30 6.03 -9.61
N THR A 102 -1.08 6.63 -10.79
CA THR A 102 -1.62 7.95 -11.14
C THR A 102 -3.14 7.97 -11.01
N ARG A 103 -3.84 6.95 -11.52
CA ARG A 103 -5.30 6.87 -11.41
C ARG A 103 -5.80 6.77 -9.96
N ILE A 104 -5.07 6.09 -9.08
CA ILE A 104 -5.40 6.00 -7.66
C ILE A 104 -5.27 7.38 -7.01
N ILE A 105 -4.18 8.08 -7.31
CA ILE A 105 -3.89 9.44 -6.82
C ILE A 105 -4.93 10.44 -7.33
N ASP A 106 -5.25 10.43 -8.62
CA ASP A 106 -6.23 11.35 -9.25
C ASP A 106 -7.64 11.18 -8.68
N LYS A 107 -8.01 9.97 -8.27
CA LYS A 107 -9.29 9.70 -7.59
C LYS A 107 -9.30 10.17 -6.14
N GLY A 108 -8.19 10.72 -5.63
CA GLY A 108 -8.04 11.13 -4.24
C GLY A 108 -7.97 9.96 -3.26
N ILE A 109 -7.69 8.75 -3.74
CA ILE A 109 -7.61 7.55 -2.89
C ILE A 109 -6.20 7.45 -2.32
N ILE A 110 -5.88 8.41 -1.44
CA ILE A 110 -4.56 8.55 -0.84
C ILE A 110 -4.70 8.48 0.67
N ASN A 111 -4.21 7.37 1.23
CA ASN A 111 -4.10 7.15 2.66
C ASN A 111 -2.65 6.75 3.00
N GLU A 112 -2.37 6.52 4.28
CA GLU A 112 -1.04 6.10 4.75
C GLU A 112 -0.51 4.87 3.99
N GLU A 113 -1.33 3.85 3.83
CA GLU A 113 -0.92 2.62 3.17
C GLU A 113 -0.63 2.82 1.68
N SER A 114 -1.53 3.49 0.96
CA SER A 114 -1.37 3.68 -0.48
C SER A 114 -0.10 4.47 -0.78
N LEU A 115 0.19 5.52 -0.01
CA LEU A 115 1.39 6.32 -0.24
C LEU A 115 2.66 5.59 0.20
N GLN A 116 2.61 4.81 1.28
CA GLN A 116 3.71 3.94 1.69
C GLN A 116 4.05 2.93 0.58
N ILE A 117 3.05 2.27 0.00
CA ILE A 117 3.28 1.27 -1.05
C ILE A 117 3.79 1.92 -2.33
N ILE A 118 3.16 3.01 -2.81
CA ILE A 118 3.59 3.68 -4.06
C ILE A 118 5.05 4.14 -3.94
N THR A 119 5.39 4.87 -2.87
CA THR A 119 6.76 5.38 -2.66
C THR A 119 7.76 4.24 -2.48
N GLY A 120 7.38 3.16 -1.79
CA GLY A 120 8.22 1.99 -1.58
C GLY A 120 8.52 1.24 -2.87
N VAL A 121 7.48 0.94 -3.66
CA VAL A 121 7.59 0.21 -4.93
C VAL A 121 8.42 0.98 -5.96
N LEU A 122 8.15 2.28 -6.12
CA LEU A 122 8.89 3.10 -7.08
C LEU A 122 10.35 3.30 -6.64
N GLY A 123 10.59 3.47 -5.33
CA GLY A 123 11.93 3.51 -4.77
C GLY A 123 12.72 2.21 -4.99
N GLU A 124 12.12 1.05 -4.73
CA GLU A 124 12.70 -0.27 -5.00
C GLU A 124 13.06 -0.44 -6.50
N ALA A 125 12.21 0.06 -7.39
CA ALA A 125 12.41 0.01 -8.84
C ALA A 125 13.37 1.08 -9.38
N SER A 126 13.96 1.90 -8.51
CA SER A 126 14.82 3.05 -8.86
C SER A 126 14.13 4.09 -9.77
N MET A 127 12.80 4.16 -9.71
CA MET A 127 11.95 5.11 -10.44
C MET A 127 11.78 6.38 -9.61
N PHE A 128 12.91 7.02 -9.32
CA PHE A 128 12.99 8.09 -8.32
C PHE A 128 12.28 9.36 -8.77
N GLU A 129 12.43 9.75 -10.03
CA GLU A 129 11.80 10.96 -10.56
C GLU A 129 10.28 10.81 -10.59
N GLU A 130 9.79 9.66 -11.07
CA GLU A 130 8.37 9.36 -11.13
C GLU A 130 7.76 9.25 -9.72
N ALA A 131 8.51 8.71 -8.76
CA ALA A 131 8.08 8.72 -7.37
C ALA A 131 7.89 10.14 -6.84
N LEU A 132 8.84 11.05 -7.08
CA LEU A 132 8.75 12.43 -6.61
C LEU A 132 7.62 13.18 -7.32
N GLU A 133 7.50 13.06 -8.65
CA GLU A 133 6.44 13.68 -9.44
C GLU A 133 5.05 13.30 -8.93
N LEU A 134 4.83 12.03 -8.61
CA LEU A 134 3.54 11.54 -8.13
C LEU A 134 3.25 11.91 -6.67
N THR A 135 4.27 11.97 -5.81
CA THR A 135 4.06 11.90 -4.36
C THR A 135 4.54 13.09 -3.54
N GLU A 136 5.45 13.91 -4.06
CA GLU A 136 6.06 15.02 -3.31
C GLU A 136 5.03 16.06 -2.87
N SER A 137 4.20 16.53 -3.81
CA SER A 137 3.23 17.59 -3.53
C SER A 137 2.07 17.15 -2.62
N ILE A 138 1.80 15.84 -2.56
CA ILE A 138 0.69 15.24 -1.82
C ILE A 138 1.08 14.73 -0.43
N TYR A 139 2.36 14.37 -0.20
CA TYR A 139 2.79 13.80 1.07
C TYR A 139 2.59 14.78 2.22
N ARG A 140 2.03 14.29 3.32
CA ARG A 140 1.79 15.04 4.56
C ARG A 140 1.87 14.03 5.70
N ILE A 141 2.83 14.21 6.61
CA ILE A 141 3.11 13.23 7.68
C ILE A 141 1.86 12.89 8.52
N ASN A 142 1.00 13.87 8.81
CA ASN A 142 -0.20 13.66 9.64
C ASN A 142 -1.29 12.82 8.95
N ASN A 143 -1.28 12.75 7.61
CA ASN A 143 -2.28 12.00 6.84
C ASN A 143 -1.73 10.69 6.27
N HIS A 144 -0.42 10.63 6.05
CA HIS A 144 0.22 9.57 5.27
C HIS A 144 1.30 8.80 6.04
N GLY A 145 1.49 9.13 7.31
CA GLY A 145 2.38 8.39 8.20
C GLY A 145 3.87 8.61 7.92
N VAL A 146 4.66 8.09 8.86
CA VAL A 146 6.12 8.13 8.84
C VAL A 146 6.76 7.26 7.75
N PRO A 147 6.23 6.06 7.40
CA PRO A 147 6.86 5.19 6.41
C PRO A 147 7.05 5.81 5.03
N ALA A 148 6.02 6.48 4.50
CA ALA A 148 6.11 7.17 3.21
C ALA A 148 7.15 8.30 3.24
N GLY A 149 7.24 9.04 4.36
CA GLY A 149 8.26 10.07 4.55
C GLY A 149 9.69 9.50 4.48
N TYR A 150 9.96 8.39 5.16
CA TYR A 150 11.28 7.74 5.06
C TYR A 150 11.58 7.21 3.66
N ASN A 151 10.58 6.71 2.92
CA ASN A 151 10.77 6.34 1.52
C ASN A 151 11.22 7.54 0.69
N LEU A 152 10.55 8.68 0.85
CA LEU A 152 10.89 9.93 0.16
C LEU A 152 12.28 10.45 0.54
N LEU A 153 12.67 10.38 1.83
CA LEU A 153 14.02 10.76 2.25
C LEU A 153 15.10 9.93 1.56
N ARG A 154 14.88 8.62 1.43
CA ARG A 154 15.80 7.74 0.69
C ARG A 154 15.85 8.09 -0.79
N ILE A 155 14.71 8.38 -1.41
CA ILE A 155 14.62 8.80 -2.81
C ILE A 155 15.37 10.12 -3.05
N TYR A 156 15.21 11.12 -2.17
CA TYR A 156 15.96 12.37 -2.25
C TYR A 156 17.47 12.15 -2.05
N GLU A 157 17.88 11.27 -1.13
CA GLU A 157 19.30 10.92 -0.96
C GLU A 157 19.86 10.27 -2.22
N SER A 158 19.15 9.30 -2.82
CA SER A 158 19.54 8.62 -4.06
C SER A 158 19.65 9.56 -5.26
N THR A 159 18.84 10.63 -5.29
CA THR A 159 18.88 11.68 -6.33
C THR A 159 19.75 12.87 -5.95
N GLN A 160 20.47 12.80 -4.82
CA GLN A 160 21.32 13.87 -4.27
C GLN A 160 20.60 15.20 -4.04
N ARG A 161 19.28 15.17 -3.88
CA ARG A 161 18.43 16.34 -3.56
C ARG A 161 18.44 16.61 -2.05
N TYR A 162 19.64 16.79 -1.49
CA TYR A 162 19.83 16.87 -0.03
C TYR A 162 19.08 18.04 0.60
N GLN A 163 18.93 19.16 -0.10
CA GLN A 163 18.17 20.30 0.40
C GLN A 163 16.68 19.98 0.57
N SER A 164 16.08 19.26 -0.40
CA SER A 164 14.69 18.79 -0.31
C SER A 164 14.52 17.76 0.81
N ALA A 165 15.47 16.84 0.96
CA ALA A 165 15.46 15.89 2.08
C ALA A 165 15.51 16.60 3.45
N ILE A 166 16.36 17.61 3.61
CA ILE A 166 16.43 18.40 4.85
C ILE A 166 15.11 19.12 5.10
N HIS A 167 14.51 19.71 4.06
CA HIS A 167 13.20 20.36 4.19
C HIS A 167 12.12 19.39 4.65
N LEU A 168 12.06 18.19 4.04
CA LEU A 168 11.12 17.14 4.44
C LEU A 168 11.36 16.68 5.89
N ILE A 169 12.62 16.56 6.33
CA ILE A 169 12.93 16.26 7.74
C ILE A 169 12.37 17.35 8.66
N ASP A 170 12.56 18.62 8.31
CA ASP A 170 12.08 19.74 9.13
C ASP A 170 10.54 19.69 9.23
N GLU A 171 9.81 19.40 8.15
CA GLU A 171 8.36 19.18 8.17
C GLU A 171 7.96 17.97 9.02
N MET A 172 8.67 16.85 8.91
CA MET A 172 8.39 15.65 9.70
C MET A 172 8.63 15.90 11.20
N LEU A 173 9.66 16.64 11.58
CA LEU A 173 9.94 17.02 12.97
C LEU A 173 8.87 17.94 13.56
N GLN A 174 8.25 18.81 12.74
CA GLN A 174 7.14 19.67 13.17
C GLN A 174 5.90 18.89 13.60
N SER A 175 5.76 17.61 13.23
CA SER A 175 4.68 16.75 13.72
C SER A 175 4.72 16.50 15.24
N GLY A 176 5.85 16.78 15.91
CA GLY A 176 6.02 16.56 17.35
C GLY A 176 6.14 15.09 17.74
N ARG A 177 6.28 14.18 16.77
CA ARG A 177 6.44 12.74 16.97
C ARG A 177 7.79 12.43 17.63
N VAL A 178 7.74 11.96 18.88
CA VAL A 178 8.95 11.67 19.68
C VAL A 178 9.72 10.46 19.14
N ASP A 179 9.01 9.49 18.57
CA ASP A 179 9.57 8.25 18.02
C ASP A 179 10.51 8.48 16.83
N ILE A 180 10.34 9.58 16.10
CA ILE A 180 11.15 9.92 14.92
C ILE A 180 12.16 11.04 15.18
N TYR A 181 12.10 11.72 16.33
CA TYR A 181 12.89 12.92 16.59
C TYR A 181 14.40 12.69 16.46
N GLN A 182 14.93 11.75 17.24
CA GLN A 182 16.37 11.50 17.28
C GLN A 182 16.89 10.91 15.95
N PRO A 183 16.25 9.89 15.35
CA PRO A 183 16.68 9.36 14.05
C PRO A 183 16.70 10.42 12.94
N LEU A 184 15.67 11.27 12.86
CA LEU A 184 15.61 12.31 11.83
C LEU A 184 16.63 13.43 12.05
N ARG A 185 16.93 13.78 13.30
CA ARG A 185 17.99 14.73 13.62
C ARG A 185 19.36 14.23 13.14
N GLU A 186 19.68 12.97 13.44
CA GLU A 186 20.94 12.34 13.00
C GLU A 186 21.02 12.26 11.48
N TYR A 187 19.91 11.91 10.83
CA TYR A 187 19.83 11.89 9.37
C TYR A 187 20.07 13.28 8.77
N ARG A 188 19.45 14.32 9.35
CA ARG A 188 19.66 15.71 8.92
C ARG A 188 21.13 16.11 8.98
N GLU A 189 21.80 15.84 10.11
CA GLU A 189 23.24 16.14 10.27
C GLU A 189 24.11 15.42 9.23
N LYS A 190 23.78 14.16 8.89
CA LYS A 190 24.44 13.42 7.81
C LYS A 190 24.28 14.15 6.47
N LEU A 191 23.06 14.57 6.13
CA LEU A 191 22.77 15.24 4.86
C LEU A 191 23.46 16.62 4.76
N GLU A 192 23.51 17.38 5.85
CA GLU A 192 24.24 18.66 5.89
C GLU A 192 25.75 18.51 5.62
N ARG A 193 26.35 17.40 6.05
CA ARG A 193 27.76 17.10 5.73
C ARG A 193 27.94 16.76 4.25
N LEU A 194 26.97 16.10 3.63
CA LEU A 194 27.00 15.79 2.20
C LEU A 194 26.84 17.04 1.35
N LEU A 195 25.99 17.99 1.75
CA LEU A 195 25.76 19.25 1.04
C LEU A 195 27.00 20.17 1.01
N LYS A 196 27.93 19.99 1.96
CA LYS A 196 29.16 20.79 2.09
C LYS A 196 30.35 20.22 1.29
N LYS A 197 30.21 19.03 0.71
CA LYS A 197 31.24 18.39 -0.13
C LYS A 197 31.02 18.73 -1.59
#